data_AF-A0AAW0IHA4-F1
#
_entry.id   AF-A0AAW0IHA4-F1
#
_cell.length_a   1.000
_cell.length_b   1.000
_cell.length_c   1.000
_cell.angle_alpha   90.00
_cell.angle_beta   90.00
_cell.angle_gamma   90.00
#
_symmetry.space_group_name_H-M   'P 1'
#
loop_
_entity.id
_entity.type
_entity.pdbx_description
1 polymer ?
#
loop_
_entity_poly.entity_id
_entity_poly.type
_entity_poly.pdbx_seq_one_letter_code
_entity_poly.pdbx_strand_id
1 'polypeptide(L)'
;MGCIQSIGGKARVFREGITVIDVKASIDPIPTSIDESSSVVLRYRTPHFRASAQVVMPPIPKKETWIVGWIQACSHMEFYNQYGEQGM
;
A
#
# COMPACT_ATOMS: atom_id res chain seq x y z
N MET A 1 16.67 -36.22 -28.92
CA MET A 1 17.05 -36.82 -27.62
C MET A 1 18.18 -35.98 -27.04
N GLY A 2 17.90 -35.16 -26.04
CA GLY A 2 18.88 -34.25 -25.46
C GLY A 2 18.36 -33.69 -24.14
N CYS A 3 18.48 -34.48 -23.08
CA CYS A 3 18.09 -34.09 -21.73
C CYS A 3 19.23 -33.26 -21.11
N ILE A 4 18.98 -31.98 -20.87
CA ILE A 4 19.89 -31.12 -20.11
C ILE A 4 19.85 -31.57 -18.65
N GLN A 5 20.97 -32.10 -18.19
CA GLN A 5 21.18 -32.57 -16.84
C GLN A 5 21.17 -31.38 -15.86
N SER A 6 20.49 -31.60 -14.75
CA SER A 6 20.35 -30.72 -13.60
C SER A 6 21.70 -30.37 -12.98
N ILE A 7 22.04 -29.07 -12.92
CA ILE A 7 23.13 -28.57 -12.09
C ILE A 7 22.63 -28.45 -10.66
N GLY A 8 23.38 -29.09 -9.77
CA GLY A 8 23.10 -29.35 -8.37
C GLY A 8 22.95 -28.11 -7.47
N GLY A 9 22.47 -28.43 -6.27
CA GLY A 9 21.93 -27.49 -5.29
C GLY A 9 22.94 -26.50 -4.72
N LYS A 10 22.50 -25.25 -4.67
CA LYS A 10 22.65 -24.45 -3.45
C LYS A 10 21.40 -24.72 -2.64
N ALA A 11 21.54 -25.00 -1.35
CA ALA A 11 20.39 -25.10 -0.44
C ALA A 11 19.55 -23.83 -0.63
N ARG A 12 18.43 -23.96 -1.36
CA ARG A 12 17.42 -22.90 -1.44
C ARG A 12 16.94 -22.79 -0.03
N VAL A 13 17.33 -21.72 0.66
CA VAL A 13 16.77 -21.33 1.95
C VAL A 13 15.25 -21.45 1.79
N PHE A 14 14.70 -22.52 2.34
CA PHE A 14 13.28 -22.81 2.27
C PHE A 14 12.66 -21.84 3.26
N ARG A 15 12.34 -20.63 2.79
CA ARG A 15 11.63 -19.66 3.61
C ARG A 15 10.24 -20.25 3.79
N GLU A 16 9.95 -20.73 4.98
CA GLU A 16 8.65 -21.34 5.32
C GLU A 16 7.53 -20.28 5.41
N GLY A 17 7.87 -19.00 5.53
CA GLY A 17 6.92 -17.90 5.71
C GLY A 17 6.94 -16.82 4.63
N ILE A 18 5.92 -15.97 4.65
CA ILE A 18 5.86 -14.73 3.86
C ILE A 18 6.83 -13.72 4.46
N THR A 19 7.71 -13.15 3.63
CA THR A 19 8.67 -12.12 4.07
C THR A 19 8.41 -10.82 3.33
N VAL A 20 8.30 -9.70 4.05
CA VAL A 20 8.25 -8.36 3.45
C VAL A 20 9.67 -7.88 3.17
N ILE A 21 9.95 -7.43 1.93
CA ILE A 21 11.26 -6.95 1.49
C ILE A 21 11.33 -5.43 1.50
N ASP A 22 10.25 -4.79 1.06
CA ASP A 22 10.17 -3.33 0.91
C ASP A 22 8.75 -2.88 1.25
N VAL A 23 8.63 -1.72 1.87
CA VAL A 23 7.37 -1.03 2.13
C VAL A 23 7.59 0.44 1.83
N LYS A 24 6.72 0.98 0.97
CA LYS A 24 6.70 2.41 0.66
C LYS A 24 5.31 2.94 0.96
N ALA A 25 5.27 4.03 1.70
CA ALA A 25 4.06 4.80 1.95
C ALA A 25 4.34 6.27 1.62
N SER A 26 3.42 6.91 0.92
CA SER A 26 3.51 8.32 0.56
C SER A 26 2.13 8.92 0.50
N ILE A 27 2.03 10.22 0.78
CA ILE A 27 0.85 11.02 0.46
C ILE A 27 1.18 11.79 -0.80
N ASP A 28 0.25 11.84 -1.75
CA ASP A 28 0.42 12.63 -2.96
C ASP A 28 0.75 14.09 -2.59
N PRO A 29 1.75 14.73 -3.23
CA PRO A 29 2.25 16.05 -2.84
C PRO A 29 1.32 17.15 -3.35
N ILE A 30 0.04 17.05 -3.03
CA ILE A 30 -1.03 17.96 -3.44
C ILE A 30 -1.71 18.45 -2.16
N PRO A 31 -1.92 19.76 -2.00
CA PRO A 31 -2.62 20.26 -0.82
C PRO A 31 -4.06 19.74 -0.79
N THR A 32 -4.61 19.59 0.42
CA THR A 32 -6.04 19.39 0.59
C THR A 32 -6.77 20.57 -0.04
N SER A 33 -7.76 20.28 -0.89
CA SER A 33 -8.62 21.30 -1.49
C SER A 33 -10.00 21.31 -0.83
N ILE A 34 -10.62 22.48 -0.78
CA ILE A 34 -11.96 22.67 -0.24
C ILE A 34 -12.89 22.93 -1.43
N ASP A 35 -13.95 22.15 -1.52
CA ASP A 35 -15.02 22.30 -2.49
C ASP A 35 -16.24 22.90 -1.78
N GLU A 36 -16.48 24.18 -2.08
CA GLU A 36 -17.53 25.02 -1.49
C GLU A 36 -18.75 25.14 -2.40
N SER A 37 -18.84 24.33 -3.46
CA SER A 37 -19.94 24.40 -4.43
C SER A 37 -21.31 24.04 -3.82
N SER A 38 -21.32 23.36 -2.67
CA SER A 38 -22.54 23.04 -1.95
C SER A 38 -22.92 24.17 -0.99
N SER A 39 -24.18 24.61 -1.07
CA SER A 39 -24.76 25.58 -0.15
C SER A 39 -25.00 25.05 1.27
N VAL A 40 -24.73 23.76 1.53
CA VAL A 40 -25.06 23.08 2.78
C VAL A 40 -23.84 22.43 3.43
N VAL A 41 -22.85 21.99 2.65
CA VAL A 41 -21.67 21.30 3.18
C VAL A 41 -20.38 21.78 2.55
N LEU A 42 -19.32 21.83 3.35
CA LEU A 42 -17.95 21.94 2.85
C LEU A 42 -17.39 20.55 2.56
N ARG A 43 -16.82 20.35 1.37
CA ARG A 43 -16.21 19.07 1.00
C ARG A 43 -14.69 19.21 0.94
N TYR A 44 -14.01 18.61 1.90
CA TYR A 44 -12.56 18.47 1.88
C TYR A 44 -12.14 17.32 0.97
N ARG A 45 -11.22 17.59 0.05
CA ARG A 45 -10.58 16.58 -0.81
C ARG A 45 -9.12 16.47 -0.41
N THR A 46 -8.83 15.46 0.40
CA THR A 46 -7.48 15.15 0.85
C THR A 46 -6.68 14.47 -0.26
N PRO A 47 -5.36 14.70 -0.38
CA PRO A 47 -4.51 13.93 -1.27
C PRO A 47 -4.59 12.43 -0.99
N HIS A 48 -4.36 11.62 -2.02
CA HIS A 48 -4.39 10.18 -1.87
C HIS A 48 -3.18 9.69 -1.07
N PHE A 49 -3.44 8.86 -0.07
CA PHE A 49 -2.41 8.04 0.54
C PHE A 49 -2.15 6.83 -0.37
N ARG A 50 -0.88 6.58 -0.68
CA ARG A 50 -0.42 5.46 -1.48
C ARG A 50 0.48 4.59 -0.63
N ALA A 51 0.23 3.28 -0.69
CA ALA A 51 1.12 2.29 -0.11
C ALA A 51 1.44 1.20 -1.13
N SER A 52 2.65 0.68 -1.06
CA SER A 52 3.09 -0.48 -1.80
C SER A 52 4.03 -1.31 -0.93
N ALA A 53 4.06 -2.61 -1.15
CA ALA A 53 5.00 -3.47 -0.49
C ALA A 53 5.40 -4.64 -1.40
N GLN A 54 6.65 -5.06 -1.25
CA GLN A 54 7.19 -6.22 -1.94
C GLN A 54 7.28 -7.37 -0.96
N VAL A 55 6.73 -8.53 -1.34
CA VAL A 55 6.72 -9.72 -0.50
C VAL A 55 7.32 -10.91 -1.24
N VAL A 56 8.06 -11.74 -0.52
CA VAL A 56 8.45 -13.08 -0.95
C VAL A 56 7.44 -14.06 -0.40
N MET A 57 6.80 -14.81 -1.28
CA MET A 57 5.95 -15.92 -0.92
C MET A 57 6.77 -17.22 -0.85
N PRO A 58 6.46 -18.14 0.08
CA PRO A 58 7.03 -19.48 0.05
C PRO A 58 6.59 -20.22 -1.22
N PRO A 59 7.23 -21.35 -1.57
CA PRO A 59 6.74 -22.21 -2.65
C PRO A 59 5.26 -22.59 -2.43
N ILE A 60 4.39 -22.24 -3.38
CA ILE A 60 2.95 -22.52 -3.30
C ILE A 60 2.67 -23.91 -3.88
N PRO A 61 1.94 -24.79 -3.18
CA PRO A 61 1.52 -26.09 -3.72
C PRO A 61 0.72 -25.96 -5.02
N LYS A 62 0.93 -26.88 -5.98
CA LYS A 62 0.34 -26.80 -7.34
C LYS A 62 -1.19 -26.75 -7.42
N LYS A 63 -1.90 -27.06 -6.34
CA LYS A 63 -3.37 -27.10 -6.27
C LYS A 63 -3.95 -26.04 -5.35
N GLU A 64 -3.13 -25.11 -4.90
CA GLU A 64 -3.55 -24.02 -4.02
C GLU A 64 -3.47 -22.69 -4.74
N THR A 65 -4.37 -21.77 -4.39
CA THR A 65 -4.35 -20.39 -4.84
C THR A 65 -4.39 -19.50 -3.61
N TRP A 66 -3.48 -18.54 -3.58
CA TRP A 66 -3.37 -17.59 -2.49
C TRP A 66 -3.74 -16.21 -3.01
N ILE A 67 -4.53 -15.48 -2.24
CA ILE A 67 -4.93 -14.10 -2.53
C ILE A 67 -4.18 -13.20 -1.55
N VAL A 68 -3.50 -12.19 -2.08
CA VAL A 68 -2.80 -11.19 -1.29
C VAL A 68 -3.61 -9.90 -1.31
N GLY A 69 -3.88 -9.34 -0.14
CA GLY A 69 -4.60 -8.08 0.04
C GLY A 69 -3.82 -7.14 0.96
N TRP A 70 -4.00 -5.84 0.74
CA TRP A 70 -3.42 -4.79 1.57
C TRP A 70 -4.49 -4.16 2.44
N ILE A 71 -4.20 -4.01 3.72
CA ILE A 71 -5.03 -3.22 4.63
C ILE A 71 -4.22 -1.98 5.00
N GLN A 72 -4.74 -0.82 4.61
CA GLN A 72 -4.22 0.46 5.08
C GLN A 72 -4.94 0.82 6.38
N ALA A 73 -4.17 1.08 7.43
CA ALA A 73 -4.67 1.60 8.69
C ALA A 73 -3.94 2.91 9.02
N CYS A 74 -4.69 3.90 9.46
CA CYS A 74 -4.15 5.13 10.04
C CYS A 74 -4.53 5.15 11.52
N SER A 75 -3.55 5.21 12.42
CA SER A 75 -3.79 5.20 13.87
C SER A 75 -4.28 6.56 14.38
N HIS A 76 -3.88 7.64 13.70
CA HIS A 76 -4.16 9.00 14.12
C HIS A 76 -4.25 9.92 12.90
N MET A 77 -5.32 10.71 12.82
CA MET A 77 -5.50 11.74 11.81
C MET A 77 -5.92 13.04 12.48
N GLU A 78 -5.24 14.13 12.15
CA GLU A 78 -5.59 15.48 12.60
C GLU A 78 -5.98 16.34 11.41
N PHE A 79 -7.04 17.11 11.58
CA PHE A 79 -7.53 18.06 10.60
C PHE A 79 -7.51 19.45 11.24
N TYR A 80 -6.73 20.35 10.65
CA TYR A 80 -6.64 21.74 11.07
C TYR A 80 -7.32 22.62 10.03
N ASN A 81 -8.42 23.25 10.41
CA ASN A 81 -9.03 24.30 9.61
C ASN A 81 -8.53 25.65 10.11
N GLN A 82 -7.79 26.36 9.27
CA GLN A 82 -7.43 27.75 9.52
C GLN A 82 -8.45 28.62 8.79
N TYR A 83 -9.28 29.31 9.56
CA TYR A 83 -10.19 30.31 9.03
C TYR A 83 -9.46 31.67 9.02
N GLY A 84 -9.61 32.42 7.93
CA GLY A 84 -9.15 33.81 7.88
C GLY A 84 -10.13 34.77 8.57
N GLU A 85 -9.86 36.06 8.48
CA GLU A 85 -10.67 37.13 9.09
C GLU A 85 -12.08 37.30 8.49
N GLN A 86 -12.40 36.56 7.42
CA GLN A 86 -13.65 36.69 6.66
C GLN A 86 -14.88 36.05 7.33
N GLY A 87 -14.70 35.47 8.52
CA GLY A 87 -15.75 34.81 9.31
C GLY A 87 -16.14 35.53 10.61
N MET A 88 -15.59 36.72 10.89
CA MET A 88 -15.99 37.59 12.01
C MET A 88 -17.00 38.65 11.56
#